data_AF-A0A857JKF1-F1
#
_entry.id   AF-A0A857JKF1-F1
#
_cell.length_a   1.000
_cell.length_b   1.000
_cell.length_c   1.000
_cell.angle_alpha   90.00
_cell.angle_beta   90.00
_cell.angle_gamma   90.00
#
_symmetry.space_group_name_H-M   'P 1'
#
loop_
_entity.id
_entity.type
_entity.pdbx_description
1 polymer ?
#
loop_
_entity_poly.entity_id
_entity_poly.type
_entity_poly.pdbx_seq_one_letter_code
_entity_poly.pdbx_strand_id
1 'polypeptide(L)'
;MAYIDEGTKSAEYTFLCLHGEPSWSYLYRKMIPVFTEAGHRVIAPDLFGFGRSDKPVEESVYNFEFHRNSLIKLIEHLDLKNVVLVCQDWGGFLGLTLPMDMQDRFKKLIVMNTGLGTGEPLTEAAKQWIGFCSSVPEVPVGGLLAVDAGAALTPLDVVAYDAPFPDNSYKAGVRKFPKMIPTDENDDAVRYGLRAIEYWSNTWEGDSFMAIGMKDAVLGEPAMMALKSVINGCPEPMKIAEAGHFVQEYGVEVAEQALAHFGLDLQ
;
A
#
# COMPACT_ATOMS: atom_id res chain seq x y z
N MET A 1 5.55 8.69 13.94
CA MET A 1 5.54 7.78 12.78
C MET A 1 6.98 7.49 12.41
N ALA A 2 7.39 6.23 12.43
CA ALA A 2 8.68 5.80 11.92
C ALA A 2 8.64 5.72 10.39
N TYR A 3 9.77 5.95 9.74
CA TYR A 3 9.91 5.81 8.29
C TYR A 3 11.36 5.50 7.91
N ILE A 4 11.53 4.85 6.77
CA ILE A 4 12.79 4.74 6.04
C ILE A 4 12.96 5.96 5.15
N ASP A 5 14.18 6.52 5.07
CA ASP A 5 14.56 7.63 4.20
C ASP A 5 15.92 7.30 3.57
N GLU A 6 15.88 6.69 2.39
CA GLU A 6 17.05 6.18 1.67
C GLU A 6 17.25 6.95 0.36
N GLY A 7 18.49 6.92 -0.17
CA GLY A 7 18.89 7.72 -1.32
C GLY A 7 19.19 9.19 -0.97
N THR A 8 19.44 10.01 -1.98
CA THR A 8 19.79 11.44 -1.76
C THR A 8 18.55 12.33 -1.66
N LYS A 9 18.53 13.25 -0.70
CA LYS A 9 17.47 14.26 -0.56
C LYS A 9 17.37 15.23 -1.73
N SER A 10 18.42 15.31 -2.56
CA SER A 10 18.46 16.13 -3.76
C SER A 10 17.96 15.39 -5.02
N ALA A 11 17.49 14.15 -4.90
CA ALA A 11 16.97 13.40 -6.03
C ALA A 11 15.76 14.13 -6.64
N GLU A 12 15.59 14.02 -7.95
CA GLU A 12 14.47 14.66 -8.64
C GLU A 12 13.13 14.08 -8.19
N TYR A 13 13.05 12.76 -8.03
CA TYR A 13 11.86 12.03 -7.61
C TYR A 13 12.02 11.41 -6.22
N THR A 14 10.92 11.39 -5.47
CA THR A 14 10.80 10.65 -4.21
C THR A 14 9.74 9.57 -4.33
N PHE A 15 10.12 8.31 -4.16
CA PHE A 15 9.21 7.17 -4.12
C PHE A 15 8.62 7.06 -2.72
N LEU A 16 7.32 7.32 -2.58
CA LEU A 16 6.60 7.17 -1.32
C LEU A 16 5.93 5.79 -1.28
N CYS A 17 6.53 4.85 -0.57
CA CYS A 17 6.12 3.45 -0.51
C CYS A 17 5.21 3.17 0.69
N LEU A 18 3.91 2.99 0.42
CA LEU A 18 2.88 2.82 1.44
C LEU A 18 2.44 1.36 1.55
N HIS A 19 2.74 0.74 2.69
CA HIS A 19 2.37 -0.64 2.98
C HIS A 19 0.91 -0.77 3.42
N GLY A 20 0.40 -2.00 3.42
CA GLY A 20 -0.93 -2.35 3.93
C GLY A 20 -0.91 -3.32 5.13
N GLU A 21 -2.05 -3.93 5.39
CA GLU A 21 -2.32 -4.90 6.46
C GLU A 21 -1.72 -6.28 6.13
N PRO A 22 -1.17 -7.04 7.10
CA PRO A 22 -0.64 -6.65 8.41
C PRO A 22 0.86 -6.30 8.35
N SER A 23 1.32 -5.77 7.22
CA SER A 23 2.74 -5.57 6.91
C SER A 23 3.32 -4.27 7.50
N TRP A 24 4.54 -3.93 7.09
CA TRP A 24 5.23 -2.69 7.43
C TRP A 24 6.28 -2.36 6.36
N SER A 25 7.10 -1.31 6.52
CA SER A 25 8.06 -0.86 5.50
C SER A 25 9.02 -1.97 5.02
N TYR A 26 9.22 -3.02 5.82
CA TYR A 26 9.96 -4.23 5.44
C TYR A 26 9.43 -4.91 4.15
N LEU A 27 8.15 -4.75 3.84
CA LEU A 27 7.54 -5.24 2.60
C LEU A 27 8.22 -4.67 1.35
N TYR A 28 8.73 -3.46 1.43
CA TYR A 28 9.41 -2.79 0.32
C TYR A 28 10.92 -3.06 0.24
N ARG A 29 11.49 -3.93 1.11
CA ARG A 29 12.95 -4.16 1.19
C ARG A 29 13.61 -4.61 -0.12
N LYS A 30 12.85 -5.25 -1.02
CA LYS A 30 13.32 -5.70 -2.34
C LYS A 30 13.22 -4.59 -3.40
N MET A 31 12.32 -3.62 -3.21
CA MET A 31 12.07 -2.52 -4.15
C MET A 31 12.94 -1.30 -3.84
N ILE A 32 13.15 -0.99 -2.54
CA ILE A 32 13.92 0.18 -2.10
C ILE A 32 15.30 0.23 -2.77
N PRO A 33 16.11 -0.86 -2.77
CA PRO A 33 17.43 -0.83 -3.39
C PRO A 33 17.37 -0.47 -4.87
N VAL A 34 16.44 -1.05 -5.64
CA VAL A 34 16.26 -0.79 -7.08
C VAL A 34 16.03 0.70 -7.35
N PHE A 35 15.15 1.35 -6.58
CA PHE A 35 14.89 2.79 -6.73
C PHE A 35 16.09 3.64 -6.32
N THR A 36 16.77 3.30 -5.23
CA THR A 36 17.93 4.07 -4.73
C THR A 36 19.15 3.91 -5.62
N GLU A 37 19.38 2.72 -6.16
CA GLU A 37 20.44 2.45 -7.13
C GLU A 37 20.18 3.22 -8.42
N ALA A 38 18.91 3.38 -8.82
CA ALA A 38 18.51 4.25 -9.93
C ALA A 38 18.64 5.77 -9.65
N GLY A 39 19.16 6.16 -8.49
CA GLY A 39 19.44 7.56 -8.14
C GLY A 39 18.29 8.30 -7.48
N HIS A 40 17.21 7.60 -7.12
CA HIS A 40 16.02 8.23 -6.53
C HIS A 40 16.02 8.18 -5.00
N ARG A 41 15.22 9.04 -4.37
CA ARG A 41 14.95 8.99 -2.93
C ARG A 41 13.79 8.05 -2.66
N VAL A 42 13.83 7.31 -1.56
CA VAL A 42 12.71 6.47 -1.10
C VAL A 42 12.30 6.84 0.31
N ILE A 43 11.00 7.09 0.50
CA ILE A 43 10.35 7.24 1.80
C ILE A 43 9.37 6.07 1.98
N ALA A 44 9.59 5.23 2.99
CA ALA A 44 8.68 4.14 3.33
C ALA A 44 8.25 4.24 4.80
N PRO A 45 7.10 4.87 5.09
CA PRO A 45 6.60 5.00 6.46
C PRO A 45 5.95 3.73 6.98
N ASP A 46 6.07 3.51 8.28
CA ASP A 46 5.26 2.53 9.01
C ASP A 46 3.97 3.21 9.50
N LEU A 47 2.80 2.73 9.08
CA LEU A 47 1.53 3.19 9.62
C LEU A 47 1.49 2.98 11.14
N PHE A 48 0.85 3.89 11.89
CA PHE A 48 0.63 3.68 13.32
C PHE A 48 -0.07 2.33 13.56
N GLY A 49 0.35 1.57 14.57
CA GLY A 49 -0.07 0.18 14.75
C GLY A 49 0.76 -0.86 14.02
N PHE A 50 1.71 -0.46 13.18
CA PHE A 50 2.55 -1.37 12.38
C PHE A 50 4.03 -1.03 12.51
N GLY A 51 4.88 -1.99 12.13
CA GLY A 51 6.33 -1.80 12.05
C GLY A 51 6.94 -1.17 13.30
N ARG A 52 7.74 -0.13 13.09
CA ARG A 52 8.44 0.61 14.14
C ARG A 52 7.67 1.82 14.66
N SER A 53 6.52 2.13 14.06
CA SER A 53 5.65 3.19 14.56
C SER A 53 4.98 2.78 15.88
N ASP A 54 4.64 3.80 16.68
CA ASP A 54 3.86 3.61 17.90
C ASP A 54 2.54 2.90 17.60
N LYS A 55 2.07 2.11 18.57
CA LYS A 55 0.89 1.26 18.43
C LYS A 55 -0.14 1.61 19.50
N PRO A 56 -1.07 2.55 19.22
CA PRO A 56 -2.20 2.80 20.12
C PRO A 56 -2.90 1.50 20.52
N VAL A 57 -3.18 1.29 21.80
CA VAL A 57 -3.74 0.02 22.27
C VAL A 57 -5.25 -0.11 22.01
N GLU A 58 -5.94 1.02 21.84
CA GLU A 58 -7.38 1.10 21.64
C GLU A 58 -7.73 1.02 20.15
N GLU A 59 -8.52 0.01 19.74
CA GLU A 59 -8.95 -0.16 18.34
C GLU A 59 -9.74 1.05 17.81
N SER A 60 -10.41 1.81 18.68
CA SER A 60 -11.20 3.00 18.31
C SER A 60 -10.35 4.17 17.81
N VAL A 61 -9.05 4.21 18.12
CA VAL A 61 -8.12 5.23 17.62
C VAL A 61 -7.88 5.06 16.12
N TYR A 62 -7.88 3.81 15.65
CA TYR A 62 -7.64 3.49 14.25
C TYR A 62 -8.92 3.70 13.45
N ASN A 63 -8.93 4.76 12.65
CA ASN A 63 -9.94 5.08 11.67
C ASN A 63 -9.28 5.63 10.40
N PHE A 64 -10.05 5.70 9.31
CA PHE A 64 -9.53 6.11 8.01
C PHE A 64 -8.87 7.49 8.04
N GLU A 65 -9.54 8.48 8.63
CA GLU A 65 -9.03 9.86 8.74
C GLU A 65 -7.75 9.93 9.57
N PHE A 66 -7.65 9.17 10.66
CA PHE A 66 -6.45 9.11 11.49
C PHE A 66 -5.22 8.70 10.67
N HIS A 67 -5.33 7.64 9.87
CA HIS A 67 -4.22 7.20 9.03
C HIS A 67 -3.95 8.15 7.88
N ARG A 68 -4.99 8.58 7.16
CA ARG A 68 -4.87 9.51 6.04
C ARG A 68 -4.21 10.81 6.46
N ASN A 69 -4.68 11.42 7.54
CA ASN A 69 -4.14 12.69 8.05
C ASN A 69 -2.71 12.53 8.59
N SER A 70 -2.35 11.36 9.10
CA SER A 70 -0.97 11.07 9.51
C SER A 70 -0.02 11.04 8.31
N LEU A 71 -0.46 10.46 7.17
CA LEU A 71 0.31 10.47 5.92
C LEU A 71 0.45 11.88 5.34
N ILE A 72 -0.62 12.68 5.34
CA ILE A 72 -0.57 14.10 4.92
C ILE A 72 0.47 14.86 5.77
N LYS A 73 0.40 14.74 7.09
CA LYS A 73 1.37 15.38 7.99
C LYS A 73 2.80 14.95 7.75
N LEU A 74 3.03 13.68 7.40
CA LEU A 74 4.36 13.19 7.03
C LEU A 74 4.86 13.88 5.73
N ILE A 75 4.02 13.91 4.69
CA ILE A 75 4.35 14.54 3.40
C ILE A 75 4.66 16.02 3.59
N GLU A 76 3.88 16.74 4.39
CA GLU A 76 4.10 18.15 4.71
C GLU A 76 5.37 18.35 5.53
N HIS A 77 5.59 17.53 6.56
CA HIS A 77 6.75 17.64 7.44
C HIS A 77 8.08 17.45 6.70
N LEU A 78 8.12 16.50 5.76
CA LEU A 78 9.28 16.22 4.94
C LEU A 78 9.34 17.09 3.67
N ASP A 79 8.33 17.93 3.46
CA ASP A 79 8.06 18.71 2.26
C ASP A 79 8.28 17.93 0.96
N LEU A 80 7.69 16.73 0.86
CA LEU A 80 7.90 15.87 -0.30
C LEU A 80 7.30 16.50 -1.57
N LYS A 81 8.10 16.53 -2.62
CA LYS A 81 7.76 17.03 -3.97
C LYS A 81 8.15 15.96 -4.99
N ASN A 82 7.59 16.05 -6.21
CA ASN A 82 7.83 15.09 -7.29
C ASN A 82 7.65 13.63 -6.83
N VAL A 83 6.56 13.39 -6.10
CA VAL A 83 6.29 12.11 -5.47
C VAL A 83 5.86 11.10 -6.53
N VAL A 84 6.54 9.95 -6.53
CA VAL A 84 6.05 8.71 -7.12
C VAL A 84 5.34 7.94 -6.02
N LEU A 85 4.01 7.89 -6.05
CA LEU A 85 3.25 7.13 -5.08
C LEU A 85 3.39 5.64 -5.40
N VAL A 86 3.85 4.82 -4.44
CA VAL A 86 3.94 3.36 -4.58
C VAL A 86 3.03 2.73 -3.53
N CYS A 87 1.97 2.05 -3.92
CA CYS A 87 0.94 1.62 -2.97
C CYS A 87 0.34 0.25 -3.28
N GLN A 88 -0.11 -0.42 -2.22
CA GLN A 88 -0.75 -1.74 -2.22
C GLN A 88 -1.64 -1.86 -0.98
N ASP A 89 -2.72 -2.65 -1.06
CA ASP A 89 -3.69 -2.87 0.03
C ASP A 89 -4.10 -1.57 0.74
N TRP A 90 -4.06 -1.49 2.07
CA TRP A 90 -4.41 -0.29 2.83
C TRP A 90 -3.53 0.91 2.50
N GLY A 91 -2.29 0.68 2.06
CA GLY A 91 -1.43 1.72 1.52
C GLY A 91 -2.02 2.37 0.27
N GLY A 92 -2.76 1.62 -0.55
CA GLY A 92 -3.49 2.17 -1.69
C GLY A 92 -4.85 2.74 -1.32
N PHE A 93 -5.64 2.07 -0.47
CA PHE A 93 -6.92 2.63 0.03
C PHE A 93 -6.74 4.02 0.66
N LEU A 94 -5.65 4.23 1.38
CA LEU A 94 -5.28 5.54 1.93
C LEU A 94 -4.56 6.41 0.90
N GLY A 95 -3.50 5.87 0.27
CA GLY A 95 -2.59 6.59 -0.60
C GLY A 95 -3.26 7.21 -1.81
N LEU A 96 -4.18 6.50 -2.45
CA LEU A 96 -4.90 6.98 -3.63
C LEU A 96 -5.85 8.15 -3.31
N THR A 97 -6.11 8.44 -2.03
CA THR A 97 -6.90 9.61 -1.62
C THR A 97 -6.04 10.84 -1.31
N LEU A 98 -4.71 10.75 -1.35
CA LEU A 98 -3.81 11.86 -1.03
C LEU A 98 -3.68 12.88 -2.19
N PRO A 99 -3.47 12.45 -3.46
CA PRO A 99 -3.16 13.38 -4.54
C PRO A 99 -4.23 14.44 -4.79
N MET A 100 -5.52 14.12 -4.60
CA MET A 100 -6.62 15.08 -4.82
C MET A 100 -6.54 16.34 -3.97
N ASP A 101 -5.91 16.26 -2.78
CA ASP A 101 -5.72 17.40 -1.86
C ASP A 101 -4.27 17.94 -1.89
N MET A 102 -3.38 17.34 -2.69
CA MET A 102 -1.94 17.66 -2.74
C MET A 102 -1.38 17.57 -4.18
N GLN A 103 -2.15 18.03 -5.16
CA GLN A 103 -1.95 17.76 -6.59
C GLN A 103 -0.58 18.23 -7.12
N ASP A 104 -0.01 19.29 -6.55
CA ASP A 104 1.31 19.81 -6.93
C ASP A 104 2.46 18.87 -6.56
N ARG A 105 2.24 17.95 -5.60
CA ARG A 105 3.28 17.09 -5.04
C ARG A 105 3.44 15.76 -5.77
N PHE A 106 2.38 15.22 -6.36
CA PHE A 106 2.39 13.88 -6.98
C PHE A 106 2.59 13.96 -8.50
N LYS A 107 3.43 13.08 -9.04
CA LYS A 107 3.80 13.07 -10.47
C LYS A 107 3.61 11.74 -11.15
N LYS A 108 3.81 10.64 -10.42
CA LYS A 108 3.69 9.29 -10.96
C LYS A 108 3.05 8.34 -9.94
N LEU A 109 2.50 7.24 -10.42
CA LEU A 109 1.84 6.22 -9.62
C LEU A 109 2.37 4.82 -9.97
N ILE A 110 2.81 4.06 -8.98
CA ILE A 110 3.00 2.61 -9.04
C ILE A 110 1.94 1.98 -8.15
N VAL A 111 0.97 1.29 -8.77
CA VAL A 111 -0.16 0.69 -8.05
C VAL A 111 -0.13 -0.82 -8.15
N MET A 112 -0.16 -1.47 -7.00
CA MET A 112 -0.28 -2.92 -6.82
C MET A 112 -1.58 -3.24 -6.10
N ASN A 113 -1.98 -4.52 -6.10
CA ASN A 113 -3.23 -5.06 -5.54
C ASN A 113 -3.86 -4.22 -4.42
N THR A 114 -4.85 -3.39 -4.78
CA THR A 114 -5.51 -2.42 -3.90
C THR A 114 -6.89 -2.05 -4.46
N GLY A 115 -7.64 -1.22 -3.73
CA GLY A 115 -8.84 -0.56 -4.23
C GLY A 115 -9.02 0.88 -3.71
N LEU A 116 -10.21 1.42 -3.97
CA LEU A 116 -10.74 2.64 -3.37
C LEU A 116 -12.02 2.28 -2.60
N GLY A 117 -12.35 3.07 -1.57
CA GLY A 117 -13.61 2.90 -0.87
C GLY A 117 -14.79 3.38 -1.72
N THR A 118 -15.65 2.45 -2.14
CA THR A 118 -16.80 2.76 -3.00
C THR A 118 -18.15 2.45 -2.36
N GLY A 119 -18.16 1.85 -1.16
CA GLY A 119 -19.39 1.37 -0.52
C GLY A 119 -19.96 0.12 -1.19
N GLU A 120 -19.21 -0.50 -2.11
CA GLU A 120 -19.62 -1.74 -2.73
C GLU A 120 -19.65 -2.89 -1.70
N PRO A 121 -20.57 -3.86 -1.86
CA PRO A 121 -20.60 -5.02 -0.99
C PRO A 121 -19.29 -5.80 -1.01
N LEU A 122 -18.92 -6.37 0.15
CA LEU A 122 -17.76 -7.25 0.24
C LEU A 122 -17.88 -8.44 -0.73
N THR A 123 -16.79 -8.74 -1.41
CA THR A 123 -16.62 -10.02 -2.11
C THR A 123 -16.61 -11.18 -1.10
N GLU A 124 -16.91 -12.40 -1.55
CA GLU A 124 -16.83 -13.57 -0.68
C GLU A 124 -15.42 -13.79 -0.10
N ALA A 125 -14.38 -13.51 -0.88
CA ALA A 125 -13.00 -13.57 -0.41
C ALA A 125 -12.72 -12.54 0.70
N ALA A 126 -13.21 -11.30 0.56
CA ALA A 126 -13.09 -10.29 1.60
C ALA A 126 -13.86 -10.68 2.88
N LYS A 127 -15.07 -11.26 2.75
CA LYS A 127 -15.82 -11.79 3.90
C LYS A 127 -15.07 -12.90 4.61
N GLN A 128 -14.46 -13.83 3.86
CA GLN A 128 -13.65 -14.92 4.42
C GLN A 128 -12.43 -14.38 5.16
N TRP A 129 -11.75 -13.38 4.60
CA TRP A 129 -10.62 -12.70 5.24
C TRP A 129 -11.02 -12.04 6.57
N ILE A 130 -12.10 -11.25 6.57
CA ILE A 130 -12.61 -10.59 7.79
C ILE A 130 -13.04 -11.64 8.83
N GLY A 131 -13.73 -12.70 8.38
CA GLY A 131 -14.16 -13.80 9.24
C GLY A 131 -12.99 -14.53 9.89
N PHE A 132 -11.93 -14.81 9.12
CA PHE A 132 -10.69 -15.36 9.66
C PHE A 132 -10.09 -14.44 10.73
N CYS A 133 -9.84 -13.16 10.41
CA CYS A 133 -9.25 -12.20 11.35
C CYS A 133 -10.05 -12.02 12.64
N SER A 134 -11.38 -12.12 12.55
CA SER A 134 -12.29 -11.97 13.69
C SER A 134 -12.43 -13.24 14.54
N SER A 135 -12.09 -14.41 13.99
CA SER A 135 -12.28 -15.71 14.65
C SER A 135 -11.03 -16.22 15.38
N VAL A 136 -9.85 -15.79 14.95
CA VAL A 136 -8.59 -16.19 15.59
C VAL A 136 -8.31 -15.38 16.85
N PRO A 137 -7.77 -16.00 17.92
CA PRO A 137 -7.41 -15.28 19.14
C PRO A 137 -6.29 -14.26 18.89
N GLU A 138 -5.42 -14.56 17.93
CA GLU A 138 -4.32 -13.72 17.51
C GLU A 138 -4.05 -13.94 16.01
N VAL A 139 -3.89 -12.85 15.26
CA VAL A 139 -3.57 -12.90 13.84
C VAL A 139 -2.09 -13.29 13.67
N PRO A 140 -1.77 -14.40 12.97
CA PRO A 140 -0.40 -14.86 12.77
C PRO A 140 0.25 -14.12 11.59
N VAL A 141 0.71 -12.88 11.84
CA VAL A 141 1.21 -11.94 10.82
C VAL A 141 2.23 -12.57 9.87
N GLY A 142 3.37 -13.05 10.39
CA GLY A 142 4.41 -13.65 9.55
C GLY A 142 3.92 -14.90 8.81
N GLY A 143 3.08 -15.70 9.46
CA GLY A 143 2.47 -16.90 8.87
C GLY A 143 1.55 -16.59 7.68
N LEU A 144 0.78 -15.48 7.75
CA LEU A 144 -0.06 -15.04 6.64
C LEU A 144 0.76 -14.66 5.43
N LEU A 145 1.82 -13.88 5.62
CA LEU A 145 2.71 -13.51 4.52
C LEU A 145 3.40 -14.74 3.94
N ALA A 146 3.85 -15.68 4.78
CA ALA A 146 4.45 -16.94 4.35
C ALA A 146 3.51 -17.78 3.47
N VAL A 147 2.22 -17.85 3.81
CA VAL A 147 1.22 -18.59 3.03
C VAL A 147 0.97 -17.91 1.68
N ASP A 148 0.92 -16.59 1.63
CA ASP A 148 0.65 -15.83 0.40
C ASP A 148 1.86 -15.81 -0.55
N ALA A 149 3.02 -15.33 -0.08
CA ALA A 149 4.19 -15.13 -0.93
C ALA A 149 5.01 -16.41 -1.12
N GLY A 150 4.79 -17.44 -0.30
CA GLY A 150 5.38 -18.78 -0.47
C GLY A 150 6.90 -18.74 -0.60
N ALA A 151 7.40 -19.27 -1.71
CA ALA A 151 8.85 -19.39 -1.97
C ALA A 151 9.58 -18.03 -2.09
N ALA A 152 8.85 -16.91 -2.21
CA ALA A 152 9.44 -15.57 -2.19
C ALA A 152 9.94 -15.15 -0.80
N LEU A 153 9.58 -15.88 0.25
CA LEU A 153 9.95 -15.60 1.64
C LEU A 153 10.91 -16.64 2.20
N THR A 154 11.85 -16.18 3.01
CA THR A 154 12.70 -17.00 3.87
C THR A 154 12.12 -17.09 5.28
N PRO A 155 12.54 -18.06 6.12
CA PRO A 155 12.15 -18.07 7.54
C PRO A 155 12.50 -16.79 8.31
N LEU A 156 13.57 -16.09 7.91
CA LEU A 156 13.94 -14.82 8.54
C LEU A 156 12.97 -13.69 8.17
N ASP A 157 12.40 -13.72 6.96
CA ASP A 157 11.38 -12.75 6.58
C ASP A 157 10.10 -12.93 7.41
N VAL A 158 9.71 -14.17 7.68
CA VAL A 158 8.58 -14.47 8.57
C VAL A 158 8.80 -13.85 9.96
N VAL A 159 9.99 -14.06 10.53
CA VAL A 159 10.37 -13.45 11.81
C VAL A 159 10.36 -11.92 11.74
N ALA A 160 10.81 -11.33 10.62
CA ALA A 160 10.79 -9.88 10.44
C ALA A 160 9.36 -9.31 10.42
N TYR A 161 8.39 -10.03 9.89
CA TYR A 161 6.98 -9.62 9.92
C TYR A 161 6.31 -9.76 11.28
N ASP A 162 6.73 -10.75 12.09
CA ASP A 162 6.25 -10.88 13.47
C ASP A 162 6.95 -9.90 14.44
N ALA A 163 8.17 -9.43 14.12
CA ALA A 163 8.99 -8.60 15.00
C ALA A 163 8.30 -7.34 15.59
N PRO A 164 7.41 -6.63 14.87
CA PRO A 164 6.68 -5.49 15.42
C PRO A 164 5.70 -5.83 16.56
N PHE A 165 5.37 -7.12 16.75
CA PHE A 165 4.27 -7.58 17.59
C PHE A 165 4.74 -8.65 18.60
N PRO A 166 5.39 -8.25 19.70
CA PRO A 166 5.83 -9.19 20.74
C PRO A 166 4.70 -10.03 21.35
N ASP A 167 3.50 -9.46 21.42
CA ASP A 167 2.27 -10.12 21.84
C ASP A 167 1.04 -9.41 21.24
N ASN A 168 -0.16 -9.96 21.50
CA ASN A 168 -1.42 -9.46 20.96
C ASN A 168 -1.80 -8.03 21.42
N SER A 169 -1.20 -7.48 22.49
CA SER A 169 -1.46 -6.09 22.92
C SER A 169 -0.96 -5.07 21.89
N TYR A 170 0.01 -5.46 21.05
CA TYR A 170 0.54 -4.63 19.97
C TYR A 170 -0.27 -4.72 18.67
N LYS A 171 -1.30 -5.57 18.61
CA LYS A 171 -2.06 -5.91 17.38
C LYS A 171 -3.41 -5.20 17.26
N ALA A 172 -3.64 -4.08 17.97
CA ALA A 172 -4.89 -3.33 17.86
C ALA A 172 -5.14 -2.81 16.43
N GLY A 173 -4.11 -2.28 15.77
CA GLY A 173 -4.19 -1.88 14.36
C GLY A 173 -4.51 -3.05 13.43
N VAL A 174 -3.74 -4.15 13.56
CA VAL A 174 -3.94 -5.42 12.82
C VAL A 174 -5.38 -5.93 12.94
N ARG A 175 -5.96 -5.93 14.15
CA ARG A 175 -7.36 -6.36 14.34
C ARG A 175 -8.38 -5.39 13.76
N LYS A 176 -8.06 -4.09 13.72
CA LYS A 176 -9.01 -3.06 13.29
C LYS A 176 -9.07 -2.89 11.78
N PHE A 177 -7.95 -3.03 11.06
CA PHE A 177 -7.89 -2.80 9.61
C PHE A 177 -8.90 -3.63 8.80
N PRO A 178 -9.04 -4.96 9.00
CA PRO A 178 -10.07 -5.75 8.31
C PRO A 178 -11.51 -5.25 8.57
N LYS A 179 -11.77 -4.68 9.75
CA LYS A 179 -13.08 -4.14 10.14
C LYS A 179 -13.36 -2.74 9.58
N MET A 180 -12.37 -2.11 8.93
CA MET A 180 -12.50 -0.80 8.30
C MET A 180 -12.74 -0.89 6.80
N ILE A 181 -12.81 -2.09 6.21
CA ILE A 181 -13.04 -2.25 4.77
C ILE A 181 -14.34 -1.50 4.41
N PRO A 182 -14.29 -0.55 3.45
CA PRO A 182 -15.29 0.50 3.30
C PRO A 182 -16.55 0.03 2.57
N THR A 183 -17.54 -0.45 3.33
CA THR A 183 -18.81 -0.99 2.80
C THR A 183 -20.04 -0.18 3.20
N ASP A 184 -19.93 0.71 4.19
CA ASP A 184 -21.01 1.62 4.57
C ASP A 184 -20.87 2.92 3.77
N GLU A 185 -21.94 3.34 3.09
CA GLU A 185 -21.98 4.58 2.32
C GLU A 185 -21.69 5.83 3.17
N ASN A 186 -21.88 5.74 4.49
CA ASN A 186 -21.62 6.81 5.44
C ASN A 186 -20.19 6.81 5.98
N ASP A 187 -19.35 5.81 5.64
CA ASP A 187 -17.96 5.77 6.07
C ASP A 187 -17.12 6.84 5.38
N ASP A 188 -16.24 7.48 6.15
CA ASP A 188 -15.28 8.46 5.60
C ASP A 188 -14.44 7.88 4.47
N ALA A 189 -14.07 6.60 4.57
CA ALA A 189 -13.33 5.90 3.53
C ALA A 189 -14.08 5.87 2.19
N VAL A 190 -15.41 5.75 2.20
CA VAL A 190 -16.25 5.84 1.00
C VAL A 190 -16.32 7.28 0.50
N ARG A 191 -16.54 8.25 1.39
CA ARG A 191 -16.53 9.68 1.03
C ARG A 191 -15.23 10.10 0.35
N TYR A 192 -14.09 9.69 0.89
CA TYR A 192 -12.78 9.98 0.28
C TYR A 192 -12.54 9.18 -0.99
N GLY A 193 -12.97 7.92 -1.05
CA GLY A 193 -12.81 7.08 -2.24
C GLY A 193 -13.60 7.57 -3.45
N LEU A 194 -14.84 8.03 -3.26
CA LEU A 194 -15.64 8.64 -4.34
C LEU A 194 -15.00 9.92 -4.88
N ARG A 195 -14.49 10.79 -4.01
CA ARG A 195 -13.71 11.98 -4.43
C ARG A 195 -12.43 11.59 -5.18
N ALA A 196 -11.75 10.53 -4.73
CA ALA A 196 -10.57 10.02 -5.40
C ALA A 196 -10.91 9.51 -6.80
N ILE A 197 -12.04 8.81 -6.99
CA ILE A 197 -12.51 8.39 -8.33
C ILE A 197 -12.67 9.59 -9.27
N GLU A 198 -13.28 10.69 -8.81
CA GLU A 198 -13.42 11.90 -9.62
C GLU A 198 -12.06 12.48 -10.01
N TYR A 199 -11.12 12.53 -9.07
CA TYR A 199 -9.76 13.01 -9.32
C TYR A 199 -9.01 12.12 -10.33
N TRP A 200 -8.96 10.80 -10.10
CA TRP A 200 -8.23 9.86 -10.94
C TRP A 200 -8.81 9.76 -12.34
N SER A 201 -10.14 9.92 -12.49
CA SER A 201 -10.80 9.87 -13.80
C SER A 201 -10.65 11.16 -14.61
N ASN A 202 -10.65 12.33 -13.95
CA ASN A 202 -10.84 13.62 -14.64
C ASN A 202 -9.69 14.62 -14.46
N THR A 203 -8.82 14.44 -13.47
CA THR A 203 -7.81 15.44 -13.08
C THR A 203 -6.39 14.88 -13.13
N TRP A 204 -6.21 13.59 -12.89
CA TRP A 204 -4.89 12.97 -12.95
C TRP A 204 -4.32 12.99 -14.39
N GLU A 205 -3.14 13.58 -14.52
CA GLU A 205 -2.37 13.69 -15.78
C GLU A 205 -0.98 13.06 -15.69
N GLY A 206 -0.63 12.45 -14.54
CA GLY A 206 0.68 11.85 -14.33
C GLY A 206 0.80 10.44 -14.93
N ASP A 207 2.01 9.92 -14.99
CA ASP A 207 2.26 8.57 -15.51
C ASP A 207 1.90 7.52 -14.46
N SER A 208 1.29 6.42 -14.90
CA SER A 208 0.92 5.31 -14.01
C SER A 208 1.52 4.00 -14.49
N PHE A 209 1.94 3.17 -13.55
CA PHE A 209 2.34 1.78 -13.77
C PHE A 209 1.52 0.90 -12.82
N MET A 210 0.97 -0.19 -13.35
CA MET A 210 0.16 -1.13 -12.57
C MET A 210 0.75 -2.53 -12.64
N ALA A 211 0.86 -3.18 -11.49
CA ALA A 211 1.22 -4.60 -11.38
C ALA A 211 0.17 -5.37 -10.58
N ILE A 212 -0.17 -6.58 -11.05
CA ILE A 212 -1.19 -7.44 -10.45
C ILE A 212 -0.56 -8.76 -10.03
N GLY A 213 -0.68 -9.09 -8.75
CA GLY A 213 -0.46 -10.44 -8.24
C GLY A 213 -1.67 -11.31 -8.55
N MET A 214 -1.51 -12.27 -9.45
CA MET A 214 -2.61 -13.03 -10.05
C MET A 214 -3.23 -14.08 -9.12
N LYS A 215 -2.55 -14.43 -8.02
CA LYS A 215 -3.08 -15.39 -7.03
C LYS A 215 -3.87 -14.72 -5.90
N ASP A 216 -3.95 -13.40 -5.88
CA ASP A 216 -4.74 -12.68 -4.88
C ASP A 216 -6.24 -12.89 -5.09
N ALA A 217 -6.88 -13.54 -4.13
CA ALA A 217 -8.32 -13.79 -4.15
C ALA A 217 -9.16 -12.57 -3.73
N VAL A 218 -8.58 -11.59 -3.05
CA VAL A 218 -9.27 -10.43 -2.48
C VAL A 218 -9.19 -9.23 -3.43
N LEU A 219 -7.97 -8.81 -3.80
CA LEU A 219 -7.70 -7.62 -4.62
C LEU A 219 -6.91 -7.95 -5.89
N GLY A 220 -7.14 -9.16 -6.45
CA GLY A 220 -6.52 -9.61 -7.69
C GLY A 220 -7.10 -8.96 -8.95
N GLU A 221 -6.99 -9.66 -10.09
CA GLU A 221 -7.28 -9.11 -11.42
C GLU A 221 -8.63 -8.38 -11.54
N PRO A 222 -9.78 -8.91 -11.06
CA PRO A 222 -11.05 -8.19 -11.20
C PRO A 222 -11.06 -6.81 -10.53
N ALA A 223 -10.54 -6.71 -9.30
CA ALA A 223 -10.48 -5.46 -8.55
C ALA A 223 -9.51 -4.47 -9.21
N MET A 224 -8.34 -4.96 -9.62
CA MET A 224 -7.32 -4.13 -10.26
C MET A 224 -7.72 -3.64 -11.65
N MET A 225 -8.44 -4.44 -12.43
CA MET A 225 -8.98 -4.00 -13.72
C MET A 225 -10.10 -2.97 -13.55
N ALA A 226 -10.93 -3.08 -12.49
CA ALA A 226 -11.88 -2.04 -12.14
C ALA A 226 -11.15 -0.73 -11.78
N LEU A 227 -10.10 -0.80 -10.95
CA LEU A 227 -9.28 0.36 -10.60
C LEU A 227 -8.57 0.98 -11.82
N LYS A 228 -8.03 0.15 -12.73
CA LYS A 228 -7.44 0.60 -13.99
C LYS A 228 -8.42 1.43 -14.82
N SER A 229 -9.70 1.03 -14.84
CA SER A 229 -10.74 1.76 -15.59
C SER A 229 -11.03 3.16 -15.05
N VAL A 230 -10.69 3.42 -13.78
CA VAL A 230 -10.82 4.72 -13.11
C VAL A 230 -9.59 5.60 -13.31
N ILE A 231 -8.38 5.03 -13.29
CA ILE A 231 -7.14 5.81 -13.38
C ILE A 231 -6.91 6.25 -14.83
N ASN A 232 -7.10 7.55 -15.09
CA ASN A 232 -6.88 8.14 -16.40
C ASN A 232 -5.44 7.88 -16.87
N GLY A 233 -5.31 7.38 -18.11
CA GLY A 233 -4.01 7.05 -18.70
C GLY A 233 -3.32 5.80 -18.14
N CYS A 234 -3.97 5.01 -17.27
CA CYS A 234 -3.36 3.78 -16.74
C CYS A 234 -3.16 2.74 -17.86
N PRO A 235 -1.90 2.27 -18.07
CA PRO A 235 -1.58 1.30 -19.12
C PRO A 235 -2.14 -0.10 -18.78
N GLU A 236 -1.95 -1.04 -19.70
CA GLU A 236 -2.19 -2.45 -19.41
C GLU A 236 -1.27 -2.92 -18.26
N PRO A 237 -1.81 -3.67 -17.29
CA PRO A 237 -1.05 -4.06 -16.12
C PRO A 237 -0.01 -5.14 -16.42
N MET A 238 1.12 -5.06 -15.74
CA MET A 238 2.04 -6.19 -15.58
C MET A 238 1.36 -7.26 -14.73
N LYS A 239 1.23 -8.49 -15.24
CA LYS A 239 0.61 -9.60 -14.52
C LYS A 239 1.68 -10.56 -14.02
N ILE A 240 1.72 -10.81 -12.72
CA ILE A 240 2.71 -11.68 -12.08
C ILE A 240 1.99 -12.95 -11.64
N ALA A 241 2.18 -14.03 -12.42
CA ALA A 241 1.43 -15.27 -12.26
C ALA A 241 1.68 -15.93 -10.89
N GLU A 242 2.88 -15.78 -10.35
CA GLU A 242 3.32 -16.40 -9.11
C GLU A 242 2.91 -15.63 -7.87
N ALA A 243 2.68 -14.32 -7.99
CA ALA A 243 2.45 -13.42 -6.87
C ALA A 243 1.01 -13.50 -6.35
N GLY A 244 0.89 -13.52 -5.02
CA GLY A 244 -0.36 -13.35 -4.30
C GLY A 244 -0.65 -11.87 -4.01
N HIS A 245 -1.25 -11.62 -2.85
CA HIS A 245 -1.63 -10.30 -2.39
C HIS A 245 -0.41 -9.39 -2.15
N PHE A 246 0.67 -9.91 -1.56
CA PHE A 246 1.89 -9.15 -1.25
C PHE A 246 2.86 -9.10 -2.45
N VAL A 247 2.44 -8.40 -3.50
CA VAL A 247 3.16 -8.29 -4.79
C VAL A 247 4.62 -7.86 -4.64
N GLN A 248 4.93 -7.04 -3.64
CA GLN A 248 6.27 -6.53 -3.34
C GLN A 248 7.28 -7.62 -2.98
N GLU A 249 6.83 -8.82 -2.61
CA GLU A 249 7.73 -9.97 -2.43
C GLU A 249 8.33 -10.47 -3.75
N TYR A 250 7.74 -10.08 -4.89
CA TYR A 250 8.28 -10.19 -6.25
C TYR A 250 8.73 -8.81 -6.78
N GLY A 251 8.98 -7.86 -5.88
CA GLY A 251 9.04 -6.44 -6.17
C GLY A 251 10.28 -5.95 -6.94
N VAL A 252 11.33 -6.76 -7.08
CA VAL A 252 12.52 -6.37 -7.89
C VAL A 252 12.07 -6.11 -9.33
N GLU A 253 11.40 -7.08 -9.94
CA GLU A 253 10.93 -6.96 -11.33
C GLU A 253 9.89 -5.83 -11.48
N VAL A 254 8.98 -5.68 -10.51
CA VAL A 254 8.02 -4.57 -10.49
C VAL A 254 8.71 -3.22 -10.49
N ALA A 255 9.72 -3.04 -9.65
CA ALA A 255 10.47 -1.79 -9.53
C ALA A 255 11.26 -1.49 -10.81
N GLU A 256 11.94 -2.48 -11.37
CA GLU A 256 12.69 -2.36 -12.63
C GLU A 256 11.78 -1.98 -13.81
N GLN A 257 10.66 -2.70 -13.98
CA GLN A 257 9.72 -2.45 -15.07
C GLN A 257 9.02 -1.09 -14.92
N ALA A 258 8.71 -0.67 -13.69
CA ALA A 258 8.16 0.66 -13.44
C ALA A 258 9.16 1.78 -13.78
N LEU A 259 10.43 1.63 -13.39
CA LEU A 259 11.47 2.61 -13.75
C LEU A 259 11.65 2.70 -15.26
N ALA A 260 11.75 1.57 -15.96
CA ALA A 260 11.87 1.54 -17.42
C ALA A 260 10.64 2.16 -18.09
N HIS A 261 9.44 1.88 -17.60
CA HIS A 261 8.19 2.48 -18.11
C HIS A 261 8.19 4.01 -17.99
N PHE A 262 8.74 4.54 -16.88
CA PHE A 262 8.82 5.98 -16.65
C PHE A 262 10.04 6.66 -17.28
N GLY A 263 10.99 5.90 -17.86
CA GLY A 263 12.28 6.41 -18.30
C GLY A 263 13.14 6.97 -17.16
N LEU A 264 13.07 6.30 -16.00
CA LEU A 264 13.76 6.66 -14.76
C LEU A 264 14.86 5.66 -14.36
N ASP A 265 15.19 4.72 -15.25
CA ASP A 265 16.33 3.82 -15.12
C ASP A 265 17.66 4.57 -15.34
N LEU A 266 18.76 4.04 -14.77
CA LEU A 266 20.08 4.56 -15.07
C LEU A 266 20.45 4.22 -16.52
N GLN A 267 20.84 5.23 -17.30
CA GLN A 267 21.53 5.05 -18.57
C GLN A 267 22.96 4.54 -18.37
#